data_AF-A0AAV8WPR7-F1
#
_entry.id   AF-A0AAV8WPR7-F1
#
_cell.length_a   1.000
_cell.length_b   1.000
_cell.length_c   1.000
_cell.angle_alpha   90.00
_cell.angle_beta   90.00
_cell.angle_gamma   90.00
#
_symmetry.space_group_name_H-M   'P 1'
#
loop_
_entity.id
_entity.type
_entity.pdbx_description
1 polymer ?
#
loop_
_entity_poly.entity_id
_entity_poly.type
_entity_poly.pdbx_seq_one_letter_code
_entity_poly.pdbx_strand_id
1 'polypeptide(L)'
;MEHVLVIHQDVVLQDHTIKTKFIVFPNTKNFTLLGIDFLQDAKLVLDIEGCWNFKDTPGNRFSLHYETSMSSPCTAPVELSSLENLRPEEGTI
;
A
#
# COMPACT_ATOMS: atom_id res chain seq x y z
N MET A 1 -9.06 17.36 22.59
CA MET A 1 -8.92 15.96 22.14
C MET A 1 -9.60 15.87 20.80
N GLU A 2 -8.86 15.54 19.74
CA GLU A 2 -9.51 15.26 18.45
C GLU A 2 -10.28 13.95 18.57
N HIS A 3 -11.57 13.96 18.22
CA HIS A 3 -12.38 12.76 18.16
C HIS A 3 -12.04 12.02 16.87
N VAL A 4 -11.28 10.94 16.99
CA VAL A 4 -10.96 10.05 15.88
C VAL A 4 -12.16 9.13 15.65
N LEU A 5 -12.75 9.18 14.45
CA LEU A 5 -13.84 8.27 14.09
C LEU A 5 -13.23 7.00 13.48
N VAL A 6 -13.59 5.84 14.05
CA VAL A 6 -13.17 4.53 13.52
C VAL A 6 -14.39 3.82 12.95
N ILE A 7 -14.29 3.38 11.69
CA ILE A 7 -15.36 2.66 11.00
C ILE A 7 -14.85 1.32 10.48
N HIS A 8 -15.76 0.37 10.27
CA HIS A 8 -15.47 -0.84 9.50
C HIS A 8 -16.24 -0.77 8.20
N GLN A 9 -15.55 -0.90 7.08
CA GLN A 9 -16.13 -0.81 5.74
C GLN A 9 -15.59 -1.96 4.90
N ASP A 10 -16.49 -2.58 4.14
CA ASP A 10 -16.11 -3.56 3.13
C ASP A 10 -15.54 -2.82 1.92
N VAL A 11 -14.29 -3.13 1.58
CA VAL A 11 -13.56 -2.60 0.43
C VAL A 11 -13.58 -3.66 -0.66
N VAL A 12 -14.11 -3.31 -1.83
CA VAL A 12 -14.10 -4.18 -3.00
C VAL A 12 -12.89 -3.85 -3.84
N LEU A 13 -12.00 -4.84 -4.02
CA LEU A 13 -10.82 -4.74 -4.86
C LEU A 13 -10.85 -5.89 -5.86
N GLN A 14 -11.10 -5.59 -7.14
CA GLN A 14 -11.38 -6.59 -8.17
C GLN A 14 -12.54 -7.52 -7.76
N ASP A 15 -12.29 -8.82 -7.66
CA ASP A 15 -13.23 -9.86 -7.25
C ASP A 15 -13.18 -10.19 -5.74
N HIS A 16 -12.34 -9.49 -4.96
CA HIS A 16 -12.21 -9.69 -3.52
C HIS A 16 -12.93 -8.61 -2.73
N THR A 17 -13.58 -9.02 -1.65
CA THR A 17 -14.14 -8.10 -0.63
C THR A 17 -13.32 -8.22 0.65
N ILE A 18 -12.71 -7.13 1.08
CA ILE A 18 -11.83 -7.05 2.23
C ILE A 18 -12.50 -6.18 3.29
N LYS A 19 -12.75 -6.74 4.47
CA LYS A 19 -13.32 -5.99 5.58
C LYS A 19 -12.21 -5.16 6.23
N THR A 20 -12.30 -3.84 6.12
CA THR A 20 -11.21 -2.94 6.52
C THR A 20 -11.68 -1.96 7.59
N LYS A 21 -10.82 -1.74 8.59
CA LYS A 21 -11.03 -0.74 9.61
C LYS A 21 -10.37 0.58 9.17
N PHE A 22 -11.17 1.63 9.01
CA PHE A 22 -10.67 2.95 8.66
C PHE A 22 -10.64 3.89 9.85
N ILE A 23 -9.64 4.75 9.84
CA ILE A 23 -9.54 5.92 10.72
C ILE A 23 -9.93 7.13 9.88
N VAL A 24 -11.05 7.77 10.23
CA VAL A 24 -11.63 8.89 9.50
C VAL A 24 -11.21 10.20 10.15
N PHE A 25 -10.53 11.03 9.37
CA PHE A 25 -10.18 12.41 9.71
C PHE A 25 -11.11 13.38 8.96
N PRO A 26 -12.16 13.91 9.62
CA PRO A 26 -13.26 14.59 8.92
C PRO A 26 -12.87 15.91 8.21
N ASN A 27 -11.72 16.50 8.55
CA ASN A 27 -11.31 17.83 8.06
C ASN A 27 -10.03 17.79 7.19
N THR A 28 -9.55 16.61 6.81
CA THR A 28 -8.36 16.49 5.95
C THR A 28 -8.74 16.29 4.50
N LYS A 29 -8.13 17.05 3.57
CA LYS A 29 -8.28 16.87 2.11
C LYS A 29 -7.37 15.77 1.54
N ASN A 30 -7.05 14.76 2.34
CA ASN A 30 -6.07 13.75 1.97
C ASN A 30 -6.74 12.60 1.21
N PHE A 31 -5.95 11.91 0.39
CA PHE A 31 -6.36 10.64 -0.20
C PHE A 31 -6.49 9.55 0.88
N THR A 32 -7.32 8.54 0.60
CA THR A 32 -7.42 7.37 1.48
C THR A 32 -6.09 6.63 1.44
N LEU A 33 -5.47 6.45 2.61
CA LEU A 33 -4.24 5.67 2.74
C LEU A 33 -4.59 4.24 3.11
N LEU A 34 -4.14 3.29 2.30
CA LEU A 34 -4.22 1.86 2.59
C LEU A 34 -2.91 1.43 3.24
N GLY A 35 -2.98 1.14 4.53
CA GLY A 35 -1.83 0.75 5.32
C GLY A 35 -1.42 -0.70 5.12
N ILE A 36 -0.37 -1.10 5.82
CA ILE A 36 0.15 -2.48 5.82
C ILE A 36 -0.88 -3.51 6.32
N ASP A 37 -1.79 -3.08 7.20
CA ASP A 37 -2.89 -3.89 7.72
C ASP A 37 -3.84 -4.32 6.60
N PHE A 38 -4.26 -3.37 5.76
CA PHE A 38 -5.04 -3.65 4.57
C PHE A 38 -4.30 -4.60 3.62
N LEU A 39 -3.02 -4.34 3.34
CA LEU A 39 -2.22 -5.19 2.44
C LEU A 39 -2.15 -6.64 2.94
N GLN A 40 -2.00 -6.83 4.26
CA GLN A 40 -1.95 -8.15 4.89
C GLN A 40 -3.30 -8.86 4.86
N ASP A 41 -4.38 -8.17 5.23
CA ASP A 41 -5.74 -8.73 5.23
C ASP A 41 -6.20 -9.10 3.82
N ALA A 42 -5.88 -8.27 2.84
CA ALA A 42 -6.12 -8.51 1.43
C ALA A 42 -5.16 -9.54 0.81
N LYS A 43 -4.14 -9.99 1.54
CA LYS A 43 -3.09 -10.92 1.08
C LYS A 43 -2.43 -10.44 -0.23
N LEU A 44 -2.18 -9.15 -0.33
CA LEU A 44 -1.51 -8.56 -1.48
C LEU A 44 -0.01 -8.82 -1.40
N VAL A 45 0.56 -9.16 -2.56
CA VAL A 45 2.00 -9.21 -2.77
C VAL A 45 2.34 -8.01 -3.63
N LEU A 46 3.24 -7.16 -3.14
CA LEU A 46 3.83 -6.07 -3.90
C LEU A 46 5.20 -6.55 -4.41
N ASP A 47 5.47 -6.36 -5.68
CA ASP A 47 6.77 -6.62 -6.27
C ASP A 47 7.54 -5.31 -6.53
N ILE A 48 8.85 -5.45 -6.66
CA ILE A 48 9.76 -4.34 -6.94
C ILE A 48 9.67 -3.84 -8.38
N GLU A 49 8.88 -4.49 -9.24
CA GLU A 49 8.67 -4.08 -10.64
C GLU A 49 7.47 -3.12 -10.75
N GLY A 50 6.96 -2.66 -9.60
CA GLY A 50 5.82 -1.74 -9.54
C GLY A 50 4.50 -2.44 -9.83
N CYS A 51 4.39 -3.73 -9.51
CA CYS A 51 3.18 -4.49 -9.68
C CYS A 51 2.73 -5.15 -8.39
N TRP A 52 1.46 -5.55 -8.37
CA TRP A 52 0.85 -6.23 -7.26
C TRP A 52 -0.05 -7.36 -7.76
N ASN A 53 -0.21 -8.39 -6.92
CA ASN A 53 -1.14 -9.48 -7.16
C ASN A 53 -1.70 -9.97 -5.83
N PHE A 54 -2.82 -10.69 -5.87
CA PHE A 54 -3.26 -11.45 -4.71
C PHE A 54 -2.39 -12.69 -4.55
N LYS A 55 -2.10 -13.08 -3.30
CA LYS A 55 -1.29 -14.26 -2.98
C LYS A 55 -1.88 -15.57 -3.53
N ASP A 56 -3.21 -15.65 -3.64
CA ASP A 56 -3.93 -16.81 -4.16
C ASP A 56 -3.93 -16.90 -5.70
N THR A 57 -3.73 -15.77 -6.38
CA THR A 57 -3.76 -15.65 -7.85
C THR A 57 -2.54 -14.92 -8.40
N PRO A 58 -1.32 -15.45 -8.23
CA PRO A 58 -0.08 -14.78 -8.61
C PRO A 58 0.07 -14.51 -10.12
N GLY A 59 -0.71 -15.20 -10.97
CA GLY A 59 -0.73 -14.94 -12.41
C GLY A 59 -1.45 -13.64 -12.81
N ASN A 60 -2.29 -13.10 -11.94
CA ASN A 60 -3.06 -11.87 -12.20
C ASN A 60 -2.31 -10.69 -11.59
N ARG A 61 -1.40 -10.09 -12.36
CA ARG A 61 -0.59 -8.94 -11.95
C ARG A 61 -1.27 -7.63 -12.38
N PHE A 62 -1.30 -6.68 -11.47
CA PHE A 62 -1.86 -5.34 -11.65
C PHE A 62 -0.76 -4.30 -11.43
N SER A 63 -0.82 -3.17 -12.14
CA SER A 63 0.18 -2.11 -11.99
C SER A 63 -0.07 -1.24 -10.76
N LEU A 64 0.99 -0.84 -10.07
CA LEU A 64 0.99 0.22 -9.06
C LEU A 64 1.17 1.57 -9.78
N HIS A 65 0.29 2.52 -9.49
CA HIS A 65 0.37 3.88 -10.02
C HIS A 65 0.93 4.81 -8.95
N TYR A 66 2.16 5.31 -9.15
CA TYR A 66 2.80 6.27 -8.25
C TYR A 66 2.42 7.72 -8.62
N GLU A 67 2.37 8.62 -7.62
CA GLU A 67 1.89 10.01 -7.78
C GLU A 67 2.82 10.92 -8.61
N THR A 68 3.92 10.42 -9.18
CA THR A 68 4.72 11.19 -10.15
C THR A 68 5.18 10.27 -11.27
N SER A 69 4.80 10.64 -12.49
CA SER A 69 5.04 9.97 -13.77
C SER A 69 6.40 9.26 -13.87
N MET A 70 6.42 7.98 -14.26
CA MET A 70 7.21 7.49 -15.39
C MET A 70 6.58 6.20 -15.96
N SER A 71 6.55 6.17 -17.27
CA SER A 71 5.77 5.31 -18.15
C SER A 71 6.36 3.90 -18.30
N SER A 72 5.68 2.89 -17.76
CA SER A 72 5.36 1.59 -18.40
C SER A 72 4.78 0.60 -17.38
N PRO A 73 3.84 -0.29 -17.76
CA PRO A 73 3.35 -1.35 -16.88
C PRO A 73 4.45 -2.40 -16.59
N CYS A 74 4.59 -2.82 -15.33
CA CYS A 74 5.43 -3.93 -14.82
C CYS A 74 6.88 -4.06 -15.36
N THR A 75 7.52 -2.98 -15.82
CA THR A 75 8.85 -3.05 -16.44
C THR A 75 9.83 -1.92 -16.07
N ALA A 76 9.39 -0.95 -15.27
CA ALA A 76 10.30 0.09 -14.79
C ALA A 76 11.05 -0.43 -13.54
N PRO A 77 12.38 -0.41 -13.51
CA PRO A 77 13.14 -0.71 -12.31
C PRO A 77 12.78 0.32 -11.23
N VAL A 78 12.25 -0.13 -10.09
CA VAL A 78 12.22 0.70 -8.90
C VAL A 78 13.67 0.89 -8.46
N GLU A 79 14.18 2.13 -8.56
CA GLU A 79 15.45 2.47 -7.95
C GLU A 79 15.29 2.33 -6.43
N LEU A 80 15.74 1.19 -5.91
CA LEU A 80 15.96 0.99 -4.48
C LEU A 80 17.16 1.87 -4.10
N SER A 81 16.92 3.15 -3.83
CA SER A 81 17.90 3.94 -3.12
C SER A 81 18.15 3.24 -1.78
N SER A 82 19.38 2.83 -1.56
CA SER A 82 19.84 2.34 -0.27
C SER A 82 19.38 3.37 0.77
N LEU A 83 18.38 3.01 1.57
CA LEU A 83 17.83 3.86 2.60
C LEU A 83 18.90 4.07 3.68
N GLU A 84 19.70 5.12 3.55
CA GLU A 84 20.51 5.69 4.64
C GLU A 84 19.63 6.47 5.65
N ASN A 85 18.36 6.08 5.81
CA ASN A 85 17.46 6.65 6.82
C ASN A 85 17.35 5.75 8.06
N LEU A 86 18.35 4.90 8.31
CA LEU A 86 18.48 4.27 9.62
C LEU A 86 18.81 5.35 10.64
N ARG A 87 18.15 5.30 11.80
CA ARG A 87 18.54 6.18 12.90
C ARG A 87 19.98 5.86 13.29
N PRO A 88 20.78 6.82 13.78
CA PRO A 88 22.19 6.60 14.13
C PRO A 88 22.39 5.39 15.07
N GLU A 89 21.40 5.11 15.91
CA GLU A 89 21.36 4.02 16.88
C GLU A 89 21.03 2.62 16.30
N GLU A 90 20.58 2.51 15.05
CA GLU A 90 20.20 1.24 14.41
C GLU A 90 21.37 0.58 13.64
N GLY A 91 22.55 1.21 13.64
CA GLY A 91 23.74 0.79 12.90
C GLY A 91 24.90 0.28 13.78
N THR A 92 24.63 -0.45 14.86
CA THR A 92 25.69 -1.13 15.63
C THR A 92 25.41 -2.62 15.72
N ILE A 93 26.20 -3.42 14.99
CA ILE A 93 26.48 -4.83 15.30
C ILE A 93 27.95 -4.89 15.69
#